data_AF-A0A0E2HGM3-F1
#
_entry.id   AF-A0A0E2HGM3-F1
#
_cell.length_a   1.000
_cell.length_b   1.000
_cell.length_c   1.000
_cell.angle_alpha   90.00
_cell.angle_beta   90.00
_cell.angle_gamma   90.00
#
_symmetry.space_group_name_H-M   'P 1'
#
loop_
_entity.id
_entity.type
_entity.pdbx_description
1 polymer ?
#
loop_
_entity_poly.entity_id
_entity_poly.type
_entity_poly.pdbx_seq_one_letter_code
_entity_poly.pdbx_strand_id
1 'polypeptide(L)'
;MGERAFIVTQSIKKLRAEDRGWALDKKGFKRLSDDKPADISNLPEDDSGLYYKDMPYTPHKLYQRLIITYSPKYARYQKTIRDRQIERAQKMIDSGSIKKERKKPNDPARFIGKMAVTGEDEAARIHHYLDTDKISEETLHDGLYAVATDLLDDNVTDILKVSEGRWYRSRALCLLLFLFWIWF
;
A
#
# COMPACT_ATOMS: atom_id res chain seq x y z
N MET A 1 12.46 -20.86 25.61
CA MET A 1 12.87 -20.78 24.18
C MET A 1 12.45 -19.42 23.65
N GLY A 2 13.41 -18.52 23.39
CA GLY A 2 13.23 -17.34 22.55
C GLY A 2 12.74 -16.04 23.22
N GLU A 3 13.47 -15.48 24.19
CA GLU A 3 13.20 -14.18 24.84
C GLU A 3 13.47 -12.96 23.94
N ARG A 4 12.98 -12.95 22.69
CA ARG A 4 13.15 -11.81 21.79
C ARG A 4 11.85 -11.47 21.08
N ALA A 5 11.17 -10.47 21.61
CA ALA A 5 10.06 -9.82 20.94
C ALA A 5 10.52 -9.17 19.62
N PHE A 6 9.67 -9.24 18.59
CA PHE A 6 9.88 -8.57 17.33
C PHE A 6 8.65 -7.76 16.91
N ILE A 7 8.93 -6.67 16.22
CA ILE A 7 7.94 -5.84 15.53
C ILE A 7 8.47 -5.68 14.11
N VAL A 8 7.74 -6.21 13.14
CA VAL A 8 8.16 -6.24 11.73
C VAL A 8 7.04 -5.70 10.87
N THR A 9 7.35 -4.79 9.96
CA THR A 9 6.39 -4.37 8.93
C THR A 9 6.17 -5.53 7.96
N GLN A 10 4.91 -5.91 7.72
CA GLN A 10 4.53 -7.00 6.82
C GLN A 10 3.87 -6.45 5.55
N SER A 11 4.27 -6.92 4.36
CA SER A 11 3.65 -6.46 3.11
C SER A 11 2.25 -7.07 2.96
N ILE A 12 1.23 -6.21 2.81
CA ILE A 12 -0.17 -6.62 2.64
C ILE A 12 -0.33 -7.50 1.38
N LYS A 13 0.43 -7.21 0.32
CA LYS A 13 0.41 -7.98 -0.93
C LYS A 13 0.90 -9.42 -0.75
N LYS A 14 1.81 -9.65 0.20
CA LYS A 14 2.42 -10.95 0.52
C LYS A 14 1.63 -11.77 1.53
N LEU A 15 0.52 -11.25 2.06
CA LEU A 15 -0.39 -11.99 2.92
C LEU A 15 -1.15 -13.06 2.12
N ARG A 16 -1.66 -14.08 2.80
CA ARG A 16 -2.56 -15.06 2.20
C ARG A 16 -3.84 -14.36 1.72
N ALA A 17 -4.56 -14.97 0.77
CA ALA A 17 -5.72 -14.32 0.15
C ALA A 17 -6.79 -13.90 1.17
N GLU A 18 -7.04 -14.75 2.18
CA GLU A 18 -7.97 -14.47 3.29
C GLU A 18 -7.50 -13.29 4.15
N ASP A 19 -6.28 -13.37 4.68
CA ASP A 19 -5.68 -12.31 5.50
C ASP A 19 -5.57 -10.98 4.74
N ARG A 20 -5.27 -11.03 3.44
CA ARG A 20 -5.22 -9.86 2.56
C ARG A 20 -6.60 -9.26 2.34
N GLY A 21 -7.62 -10.09 2.12
CA GLY A 21 -9.01 -9.64 2.01
C GLY A 21 -9.47 -8.94 3.28
N TRP A 22 -9.16 -9.53 4.44
CA TRP A 22 -9.43 -8.90 5.73
C TRP A 22 -8.65 -7.60 5.90
N ALA A 23 -7.35 -7.56 5.56
CA ALA A 23 -6.53 -6.36 5.71
C ALA A 23 -7.02 -5.18 4.85
N LEU A 24 -7.53 -5.46 3.64
CA LEU A 24 -8.06 -4.46 2.72
C LEU A 24 -9.52 -4.06 3.02
N ASP A 25 -10.23 -4.82 3.84
CA ASP A 25 -11.58 -4.45 4.28
C ASP A 25 -11.52 -3.15 5.10
N LYS A 26 -12.28 -2.13 4.71
CA LYS A 26 -12.33 -0.83 5.39
C LYS A 26 -13.11 -0.87 6.71
N LYS A 27 -13.70 -2.01 7.07
CA LYS A 27 -14.45 -2.19 8.30
C LYS A 27 -13.57 -2.63 9.47
N GLY A 28 -14.11 -2.43 10.68
CA GLY A 28 -13.50 -2.91 11.93
C GLY A 28 -12.34 -2.08 12.45
N PHE A 29 -12.11 -0.89 11.89
CA PHE A 29 -11.09 0.02 12.38
C PHE A 29 -11.53 0.71 13.67
N LYS A 30 -10.54 1.02 14.49
CA LYS A 30 -10.64 1.80 15.70
C LYS A 30 -9.67 2.96 15.63
N ARG A 31 -10.00 4.07 16.28
CA ARG A 31 -9.12 5.22 16.35
C ARG A 31 -8.04 4.98 17.41
N LEU A 32 -6.77 5.23 17.07
CA LEU A 32 -5.65 4.98 17.97
C LEU A 32 -5.70 5.84 19.25
N SER A 33 -6.31 7.03 19.20
CA SER A 33 -6.34 7.96 20.34
C SER A 33 -7.25 7.52 21.49
N ASP A 34 -8.39 6.90 21.19
CA ASP A 34 -9.43 6.59 22.18
C ASP A 34 -10.02 5.18 22.04
N ASP A 35 -9.45 4.36 21.16
CA ASP A 35 -9.85 2.99 20.85
C ASP A 35 -11.32 2.81 20.42
N LYS A 36 -11.97 3.91 20.02
CA LYS A 36 -13.37 3.87 19.59
C LYS A 36 -13.47 3.34 18.16
N PRO A 37 -14.50 2.52 17.86
CA PRO A 37 -14.80 2.12 16.49
C PRO A 37 -14.94 3.34 15.59
N ALA A 38 -14.32 3.28 14.41
CA ALA A 38 -14.34 4.34 13.42
C ALA A 38 -14.50 3.76 12.02
N ASP A 39 -15.35 4.38 11.22
CA ASP A 39 -15.46 4.06 9.80
C ASP A 39 -14.44 4.89 9.01
N ILE A 40 -13.42 4.22 8.47
CA ILE A 40 -12.37 4.88 7.68
C ILE A 40 -12.83 5.27 6.27
N SER A 41 -14.00 4.79 5.83
CA SER A 41 -14.55 5.07 4.50
C SER A 41 -15.12 6.50 4.39
N ASN A 42 -15.52 7.08 5.52
CA ASN A 42 -16.17 8.38 5.59
C ASN A 42 -15.50 9.28 6.64
N LEU A 43 -14.20 9.54 6.43
CA LEU A 43 -13.44 10.45 7.28
C LEU A 43 -13.36 11.85 6.66
N PRO A 44 -13.23 12.90 7.49
CA PRO A 44 -12.97 14.26 7.01
C PRO A 44 -11.71 14.32 6.15
N GLU A 45 -11.70 15.18 5.12
CA GLU A 45 -10.52 15.33 4.24
C GLU A 45 -9.28 15.82 4.99
N ASP A 46 -9.45 16.63 6.03
CA ASP A 46 -8.34 17.16 6.84
C ASP A 46 -7.98 16.26 8.02
N ASP A 47 -8.60 15.08 8.15
CA ASP A 47 -8.29 14.14 9.23
C ASP A 47 -6.81 13.73 9.16
N SER A 48 -6.15 13.85 10.30
CA SER A 48 -4.75 13.47 10.51
C SER A 48 -4.61 12.36 11.57
N GLY A 49 -5.72 11.73 11.95
CA GLY A 49 -5.77 10.63 12.88
C GLY A 49 -5.08 9.39 12.35
N LEU A 50 -4.78 8.48 13.27
CA LEU A 50 -4.29 7.15 12.96
C LEU A 50 -5.35 6.15 13.42
N TYR A 51 -5.69 5.24 12.53
CA TYR A 51 -6.68 4.21 12.75
C TYR A 51 -6.02 2.85 12.65
N TYR A 52 -6.51 1.87 13.39
CA TYR A 52 -5.96 0.53 13.33
C TYR A 52 -7.04 -0.52 13.53
N LYS A 53 -6.74 -1.73 13.10
CA LYS A 53 -7.44 -2.95 13.48
C LYS A 53 -6.43 -4.06 13.59
N ASP A 54 -6.76 -5.06 14.37
CA ASP A 54 -5.84 -6.15 14.65
C ASP A 54 -6.54 -7.49 14.71
N MET A 55 -5.80 -8.54 14.38
CA MET A 55 -6.26 -9.92 14.49
C MET A 55 -5.12 -10.85 14.87
N PRO A 56 -5.42 -12.02 15.48
CA PRO A 56 -4.47 -13.11 15.58
C PRO A 56 -4.00 -13.53 14.18
N TYR A 57 -2.70 -13.66 14.00
CA TYR A 57 -2.07 -14.00 12.73
C TYR A 57 -1.03 -15.08 12.97
N THR A 58 -1.28 -16.28 12.43
CA THR A 58 -0.39 -17.42 12.66
C THR A 58 0.12 -17.95 11.33
N PRO A 59 1.08 -17.26 10.70
CA PRO A 59 1.72 -17.82 9.52
C PRO A 59 2.50 -19.07 9.95
N HIS A 60 2.09 -20.21 9.39
CA HIS A 60 2.71 -21.52 9.62
C HIS A 60 2.57 -21.99 11.07
N LYS A 61 3.62 -21.83 11.90
CA LYS A 61 3.67 -22.31 13.30
C LYS A 61 4.05 -21.22 14.29
N LEU A 62 4.10 -19.97 13.85
CA LEU A 62 4.49 -18.83 14.69
C LEU A 62 3.25 -18.02 15.03
N TYR A 63 2.90 -17.96 16.30
CA TYR A 63 1.80 -17.13 16.79
C TYR A 63 2.21 -15.67 16.79
N GLN A 64 1.46 -14.85 16.08
CA GLN A 64 1.69 -13.43 15.95
C GLN A 64 0.35 -12.69 16.03
N ARG A 65 0.44 -11.37 16.11
CA ARG A 65 -0.64 -10.41 15.96
C ARG A 65 -0.36 -9.58 14.72
N LEU A 66 -1.34 -9.50 13.83
CA LEU A 66 -1.30 -8.63 12.66
C LEU A 66 -2.09 -7.37 12.95
N ILE A 67 -1.42 -6.23 12.91
CA ILE A 67 -1.99 -4.90 13.09
C ILE A 67 -2.00 -4.21 11.73
N ILE A 68 -3.18 -3.89 11.24
CA ILE A 68 -3.38 -3.06 10.06
C ILE A 68 -3.65 -1.64 10.52
N THR A 69 -2.93 -0.71 9.94
CA THR A 69 -3.09 0.71 10.23
C THR A 69 -3.57 1.43 9.01
N TYR A 70 -4.33 2.50 9.22
CA TYR A 70 -4.79 3.40 8.19
C TYR A 70 -4.53 4.85 8.61
N SER A 71 -3.86 5.61 7.74
CA SER A 71 -3.66 7.04 7.92
C SER A 71 -4.20 7.83 6.72
N PRO A 72 -5.24 8.66 6.91
CA PRO A 72 -5.80 9.50 5.85
C PRO A 72 -4.75 10.46 5.26
N LYS A 73 -3.86 10.99 6.10
CA LYS A 73 -2.74 11.84 5.66
C LYS A 73 -1.85 11.13 4.64
N TYR A 74 -1.49 9.88 4.91
CA TYR A 74 -0.66 9.09 3.99
C TYR A 74 -1.44 8.65 2.75
N ALA A 75 -2.73 8.33 2.88
CA ALA A 75 -3.59 8.02 1.75
C ALA A 75 -3.63 9.19 0.75
N ARG A 76 -3.84 10.43 1.24
CA ARG A 76 -3.79 11.65 0.41
C ARG A 76 -2.43 11.80 -0.28
N TYR A 77 -1.35 11.63 0.47
CA TYR A 77 0.00 11.73 -0.07
C TYR A 77 0.26 10.72 -1.20
N GLN A 78 -0.05 9.44 -1.00
CA GLN A 78 0.12 8.40 -2.00
C GLN A 78 -0.76 8.63 -3.23
N LYS A 79 -2.01 9.07 -3.03
CA LYS A 79 -2.92 9.47 -4.11
C LYS A 79 -2.29 10.56 -4.97
N THR A 80 -1.76 11.64 -4.38
CA THR A 80 -1.12 12.72 -5.16
C THR A 80 0.08 12.25 -5.99
N ILE A 81 0.85 11.27 -5.48
CA ILE A 81 1.96 10.67 -6.24
C ILE A 81 1.41 9.86 -7.41
N ARG A 82 0.37 9.04 -7.16
CA ARG A 82 -0.26 8.24 -8.20
C ARG A 82 -0.86 9.12 -9.30
N ASP A 83 -1.61 10.16 -8.94
CA ASP A 83 -2.24 11.07 -9.89
C ASP A 83 -1.21 11.72 -10.81
N ARG A 84 -0.07 12.15 -10.27
CA ARG A 84 1.07 12.66 -11.06
C ARG A 84 1.66 11.61 -12.01
N GLN A 85 1.69 10.35 -11.60
CA GLN A 85 2.18 9.26 -12.47
C GLN A 85 1.17 8.93 -13.57
N ILE A 86 -0.13 8.96 -13.27
CA ILE A 86 -1.21 8.77 -14.26
C ILE A 86 -1.16 9.89 -15.29
N GLU A 87 -1.05 11.14 -14.87
CA GLU A 87 -0.96 12.29 -15.78
C GLU A 87 0.24 12.17 -16.73
N ARG A 88 1.39 11.74 -16.21
CA ARG A 88 2.59 11.49 -17.02
C ARG A 88 2.40 10.31 -17.97
N ALA A 89 1.75 9.24 -17.52
CA ALA A 89 1.45 8.08 -18.36
C ALA A 89 0.52 8.46 -19.51
N GLN A 90 -0.51 9.27 -19.25
CA GLN A 90 -1.41 9.79 -20.28
C GLN A 90 -0.64 10.62 -21.31
N LYS A 91 0.19 11.56 -20.86
CA LYS A 91 1.07 12.35 -21.76
C LYS A 91 1.97 11.49 -22.63
N MET A 92 2.45 10.34 -22.13
CA MET A 92 3.27 9.40 -22.91
C MET A 92 2.47 8.64 -23.97
N ILE A 93 1.20 8.35 -23.70
CA ILE A 93 0.29 7.74 -24.68
C ILE A 93 0.00 8.76 -25.78
N ASP A 94 -0.33 10.00 -25.41
CA ASP A 94 -0.68 11.07 -26.35
C ASP A 94 0.52 11.47 -27.25
N SER A 95 1.74 11.47 -26.70
CA SER A 95 2.96 11.79 -27.45
C SER A 95 3.53 10.62 -28.27
N GLY A 96 3.04 9.40 -28.06
CA GLY A 96 3.60 8.18 -28.65
C GLY A 96 5.03 7.83 -28.17
N SER A 97 5.59 8.56 -27.20
CA SER A 97 6.99 8.43 -26.77
C SER A 97 7.17 7.35 -25.70
N ILE A 98 6.73 6.12 -25.99
CA ILE A 98 6.78 5.02 -25.03
C ILE A 98 8.14 4.31 -25.13
N LYS A 99 9.01 4.56 -24.15
CA LYS A 99 10.31 3.88 -24.05
C LYS A 99 10.10 2.37 -23.82
N LYS A 100 10.88 1.55 -24.54
CA LYS A 100 10.86 0.08 -24.42
C LYS A 100 11.69 -0.47 -23.25
N GLU A 101 12.36 0.39 -22.49
CA GLU A 101 13.27 0.00 -21.42
C GLU A 101 12.56 -0.61 -20.20
N ARG A 102 13.35 -1.28 -19.35
CA ARG A 102 12.87 -1.86 -18.09
C ARG A 102 12.22 -0.78 -17.23
N LYS A 103 10.94 -0.98 -16.95
CA LYS A 103 10.13 -0.08 -16.11
C LYS A 103 10.73 -0.06 -14.71
N LYS A 104 11.25 1.09 -14.29
CA LYS A 104 11.65 1.27 -12.88
C LYS A 104 10.41 1.19 -11.99
N PRO A 105 10.58 0.88 -10.70
CA PRO A 105 9.48 0.93 -9.76
C PRO A 105 9.06 2.37 -9.42
N ASN A 106 9.27 3.37 -10.27
CA ASN A 106 8.67 4.70 -10.16
C ASN A 106 8.33 5.25 -11.55
N ASP A 107 8.34 4.38 -12.57
CA ASP A 107 8.17 4.73 -13.96
C ASP A 107 6.68 4.83 -14.30
N PRO A 108 6.17 5.99 -14.77
CA PRO A 108 4.78 6.16 -15.23
C PRO A 108 4.32 5.10 -16.24
N ALA A 109 5.24 4.55 -17.04
CA ALA A 109 4.93 3.49 -17.99
C ALA A 109 4.37 2.22 -17.33
N ARG A 110 4.44 2.07 -16.00
CA ARG A 110 3.80 0.97 -15.26
C ARG A 110 2.29 0.90 -15.42
N PHE A 111 1.64 2.04 -15.70
CA PHE A 111 0.20 2.17 -15.88
C PHE A 111 -0.22 2.06 -17.34
N ILE A 112 0.72 1.81 -18.26
CA ILE A 112 0.43 1.68 -19.68
C ILE A 112 0.35 0.20 -20.04
N GLY A 113 -0.86 -0.24 -20.36
CA GLY A 113 -1.18 -1.52 -20.98
C GLY A 113 -0.88 -1.51 -22.48
N LYS A 114 -0.73 -2.71 -23.06
CA LYS A 114 -0.55 -2.89 -24.50
C LYS A 114 -1.54 -3.93 -24.99
N MET A 115 -2.27 -3.63 -26.05
CA MET A 115 -3.09 -4.60 -26.77
C MET A 115 -2.62 -4.69 -28.21
N ALA A 116 -2.27 -5.91 -28.63
CA ALA A 116 -2.02 -6.21 -30.03
C ALA A 116 -3.35 -6.63 -30.66
N VAL A 117 -3.84 -5.83 -31.62
CA VAL A 117 -5.03 -6.18 -32.38
C VAL A 117 -4.58 -6.94 -33.62
N THR A 118 -4.89 -8.22 -33.70
CA THR A 118 -4.72 -9.05 -34.90
C THR A 118 -5.93 -8.84 -35.81
N GLY A 119 -5.80 -7.93 -36.78
CA GLY A 119 -6.67 -7.90 -37.95
C GLY A 119 -6.15 -8.87 -39.01
N GLU A 120 -7.05 -9.51 -39.75
CA GLU A 120 -6.76 -10.59 -40.70
C GLU A 120 -5.86 -10.23 -41.88
N ASP A 121 -5.48 -8.97 -42.08
CA ASP A 121 -4.44 -8.59 -43.04
C ASP A 121 -3.65 -7.38 -42.51
N GLU A 122 -2.33 -7.47 -42.59
CA GLU A 122 -1.31 -6.42 -42.39
C GLU A 122 -1.03 -5.94 -40.94
N ALA A 123 0.19 -6.25 -40.48
CA ALA A 123 0.94 -5.66 -39.35
C ALA A 123 0.13 -5.29 -38.08
N ALA A 124 0.19 -6.14 -37.05
CA ALA A 124 -0.42 -5.91 -35.74
C ALA A 124 -0.15 -4.49 -35.19
N ARG A 125 -1.16 -3.62 -35.24
CA ARG A 125 -1.11 -2.29 -34.63
C ARG A 125 -1.20 -2.46 -33.11
N ILE A 126 -0.17 -1.97 -32.41
CA ILE A 126 -0.11 -2.00 -30.95
C ILE A 126 -0.84 -0.76 -30.42
N HIS A 127 -1.94 -0.97 -29.70
CA HIS A 127 -2.65 0.09 -28.99
C HIS A 127 -2.16 0.18 -27.55
N HIS A 128 -1.87 1.41 -27.12
CA HIS A 128 -1.47 1.74 -25.76
C HIS A 128 -2.66 2.35 -25.02
N TYR A 129 -2.94 1.85 -23.82
CA TYR A 129 -4.05 2.33 -22.99
C TYR A 129 -3.62 2.41 -21.53
N LEU A 130 -4.39 3.16 -20.75
CA LEU A 130 -4.20 3.26 -19.31
C LEU A 130 -4.81 2.03 -18.62
N ASP A 131 -4.01 1.31 -17.85
CA ASP A 131 -4.41 0.15 -17.06
C ASP A 131 -5.17 0.60 -15.81
N THR A 132 -6.50 0.69 -15.93
CA THR A 132 -7.42 1.11 -14.87
C THR A 132 -7.48 0.11 -13.72
N ASP A 133 -7.34 -1.18 -14.02
CA ASP A 133 -7.41 -2.25 -13.02
C ASP A 133 -6.26 -2.11 -12.04
N LYS A 134 -5.05 -1.91 -12.56
CA LYS A 134 -3.86 -1.66 -11.73
C LYS A 134 -3.96 -0.38 -10.90
N ILE A 135 -4.58 0.67 -11.44
CA ILE A 135 -4.81 1.92 -10.70
C ILE A 135 -5.78 1.66 -9.52
N SER A 136 -6.85 0.90 -9.77
CA SER A 136 -7.84 0.55 -8.76
C SER A 136 -7.23 -0.29 -7.64
N GLU A 137 -6.40 -1.28 -7.99
CA GLU A 137 -5.71 -2.14 -7.03
C GLU A 137 -4.78 -1.33 -6.12
N GLU A 138 -4.00 -0.40 -6.67
CA GLU A 138 -3.14 0.44 -5.86
C GLU A 138 -3.91 1.40 -4.95
N THR A 139 -5.05 1.90 -5.42
CA THR A 139 -5.92 2.79 -4.65
C THR A 139 -6.48 2.11 -3.40
N LEU A 140 -6.71 0.80 -3.45
CA LEU A 140 -7.15 0.02 -2.27
C LEU A 140 -6.11 -0.03 -1.16
N HIS A 141 -4.82 0.11 -1.49
CA HIS A 141 -3.72 0.03 -0.52
C HIS A 141 -3.36 1.40 0.07
N ASP A 142 -4.01 2.48 -0.38
CA ASP A 142 -3.67 3.82 0.07
C ASP A 142 -3.91 4.00 1.57
N GLY A 143 -2.93 4.61 2.23
CA GLY A 143 -2.90 4.86 3.66
C GLY A 143 -2.73 3.62 4.52
N LEU A 144 -2.72 2.41 3.94
CA LEU A 144 -2.64 1.15 4.66
C LEU A 144 -1.20 0.65 4.80
N TYR A 145 -0.84 0.23 6.00
CA TYR A 145 0.35 -0.60 6.22
C TYR A 145 0.09 -1.62 7.33
N ALA A 146 0.82 -2.73 7.25
CA ALA A 146 0.69 -3.87 8.16
C ALA A 146 1.93 -4.03 9.03
N VAL A 147 1.71 -4.37 10.30
CA VAL A 147 2.74 -4.71 11.28
C VAL A 147 2.42 -6.08 11.86
N ALA A 148 3.39 -6.99 11.84
CA ALA A 148 3.32 -8.29 12.47
C ALA A 148 4.25 -8.30 13.70
N THR A 149 3.74 -8.82 14.82
CA THR A 149 4.48 -8.87 16.08
C THR A 149 4.11 -10.10 16.90
N ASP A 150 5.03 -10.59 17.73
CA ASP A 150 4.78 -11.62 18.74
C ASP A 150 4.34 -11.05 20.10
N LEU A 151 4.22 -9.71 20.21
CA LEU A 151 3.68 -9.01 21.37
C LEU A 151 2.14 -9.07 21.37
N LEU A 152 1.59 -10.17 21.91
CA LEU A 152 0.16 -10.45 21.86
C LEU A 152 -0.65 -9.56 22.82
N ASP A 153 -0.13 -9.34 24.03
CA ASP A 153 -0.84 -8.66 25.12
C ASP A 153 -0.50 -7.16 25.24
N ASP A 154 0.51 -6.69 24.52
CA ASP A 154 0.95 -5.30 24.56
C ASP A 154 -0.02 -4.33 23.88
N ASN A 155 0.07 -3.06 24.29
CA ASN A 155 -0.75 -2.00 23.73
C ASN A 155 -0.32 -1.69 22.28
N VAL A 156 -1.29 -1.68 21.36
CA VAL A 156 -1.06 -1.36 19.95
C VAL A 156 -0.41 0.00 19.76
N THR A 157 -0.76 0.98 20.60
CA THR A 157 -0.16 2.31 20.57
C THR A 157 1.35 2.26 20.76
N ASP A 158 1.84 1.45 21.68
CA ASP A 158 3.27 1.36 21.97
C ASP A 158 4.00 0.55 20.90
N ILE A 159 3.37 -0.53 20.39
CA ILE A 159 3.87 -1.29 19.23
C ILE A 159 4.04 -0.38 18.01
N LEU A 160 3.03 0.44 17.70
CA LEU A 160 3.06 1.36 16.57
C LEU A 160 4.08 2.49 16.79
N LYS A 161 4.18 3.07 17.99
CA LYS A 161 5.23 4.04 18.31
C LYS A 161 6.64 3.48 18.11
N VAL A 162 6.89 2.24 18.52
CA VAL A 162 8.19 1.57 18.30
C VAL A 162 8.41 1.32 16.82
N SER A 163 7.38 0.89 16.09
CA SER A 163 7.43 0.74 14.64
C SER A 163 7.80 2.07 13.95
N GLU A 164 7.16 3.18 14.33
CA GLU A 164 7.42 4.53 13.78
C GLU A 164 8.77 5.11 14.24
N GLY A 165 9.17 4.88 15.49
CA GLY A 165 10.38 5.40 16.11
C GLY A 165 11.67 4.83 15.52
N ARG A 166 11.64 3.62 14.93
CA ARG A 166 12.77 3.04 14.20
C ARG A 166 13.28 3.92 13.05
N TRP A 167 12.45 4.85 12.56
CA TRP A 167 12.71 5.63 11.36
C TRP A 167 13.23 7.06 11.62
N TYR A 168 13.23 7.54 12.87
CA TYR A 168 13.64 8.92 13.20
C TYR A 168 15.14 9.21 12.94
N ARG A 169 16.00 8.19 12.86
CA ARG A 169 17.45 8.35 12.68
C ARG A 169 17.91 8.74 11.27
N SER A 170 17.02 8.82 10.27
CA SER A 170 17.36 9.35 8.95
C SER A 170 16.16 9.99 8.27
N ARG A 171 16.06 11.33 8.35
CA ARG A 171 15.04 12.13 7.65
C ARG A 171 14.95 11.86 6.15
N ALA A 172 16.03 11.36 5.52
CA ALA A 172 16.03 11.01 4.09
C ALA A 172 15.35 9.66 3.78
N LEU A 173 15.30 8.71 4.72
CA LEU A 173 14.79 7.36 4.47
C LEU A 173 13.28 7.20 4.68
N CYS A 174 12.65 8.12 5.43
CA CYS A 174 11.22 8.06 5.75
C CYS A 174 10.33 8.11 4.48
N LEU A 175 10.81 8.81 3.44
CA LEU A 175 10.19 8.83 2.12
C LEU A 175 10.59 7.65 1.24
N LEU A 176 11.84 7.19 1.36
CA LEU A 176 12.39 6.16 0.49
C LEU A 176 11.74 4.80 0.69
N LEU A 177 11.34 4.42 1.90
CA LEU A 177 10.70 3.12 2.13
C LEU A 177 9.20 3.10 1.87
N PHE A 178 8.46 4.20 2.06
CA PHE A 178 7.07 4.28 1.59
C PHE A 178 7.02 4.20 0.06
N LEU A 179 8.01 4.79 -0.63
CA LEU A 179 8.22 4.61 -2.07
C LEU A 179 8.79 3.23 -2.45
N PHE A 180 9.54 2.55 -1.57
CA PHE A 180 10.04 1.19 -1.84
C PHE A 180 8.96 0.12 -1.61
N TRP A 181 8.02 0.34 -0.69
CA TRP A 181 7.05 -0.65 -0.22
C TRP A 181 5.79 -0.78 -1.07
N ILE A 182 5.39 0.26 -1.80
CA ILE A 182 4.30 0.15 -2.79
C ILE A 182 4.77 -0.65 -4.02
N TRP A 183 6.08 -0.77 -4.21
CA TRP A 183 6.71 -1.08 -5.47
C TRP A 183 7.59 -2.35 -5.50
N PHE A 184 7.60 -3.14 -4.41
CA PHE A 184 8.21 -4.47 -4.33
C PHE A 184 7.32 -5.49 -3.60
#